data_AF-A0A7C7YUI5-F1
#
_entry.id   AF-A0A7C7YUI5-F1
#
_cell.length_a   1.000
_cell.length_b   1.000
_cell.length_c   1.000
_cell.angle_alpha   90.00
_cell.angle_beta   90.00
_cell.angle_gamma   90.00
#
_symmetry.space_group_name_H-M   'P 1'
#
loop_
_entity.id
_entity.type
_entity.pdbx_description
1 polymer ?
#
loop_
_entity_poly.entity_id
_entity_poly.type
_entity_poly.pdbx_seq_one_letter_code
_entity_poly.pdbx_strand_id
1 'polypeptide(L)'
;MAIDQSFHDYFAALDRAGGEDRCYLCRRTPAEVKLFFGFGEDGTPLDSEKFGIEDITLERQDVMSYLGLRPVCAVCQLNHDALFAMGEHEVLERVAREMEHKREDLWPGPESSD
;
A
#
# COMPACT_ATOMS: atom_id res chain seq x y z
N MET A 1 -11.28 -15.06 22.06
CA MET A 1 -10.63 -13.86 22.63
C MET A 1 -10.17 -12.99 21.46
N ALA A 2 -10.33 -11.67 21.47
CA ALA A 2 -10.10 -10.84 20.28
C ALA A 2 -8.66 -10.94 19.72
N ILE A 3 -7.66 -11.12 20.59
CA ILE A 3 -6.24 -11.30 20.23
C ILE A 3 -6.01 -12.54 19.36
N ASP A 4 -6.76 -13.62 19.60
CA ASP A 4 -6.63 -14.89 18.87
C ASP A 4 -7.11 -14.74 17.42
N GLN A 5 -8.23 -14.04 17.22
CA GLN A 5 -8.79 -13.81 15.89
C GLN A 5 -7.91 -12.90 15.04
N SER A 6 -7.44 -11.77 15.59
CA SER A 6 -6.55 -10.86 14.85
C SER A 6 -5.23 -11.51 14.45
N PHE A 7 -4.70 -12.40 15.30
CA PHE A 7 -3.52 -13.20 14.99
C PHE A 7 -3.79 -14.19 13.86
N HIS A 8 -4.91 -14.93 13.91
CA HIS A 8 -5.33 -15.83 12.85
C HIS A 8 -5.54 -15.13 11.50
N ASP A 9 -6.22 -13.99 11.50
CA ASP A 9 -6.51 -13.23 10.28
C ASP A 9 -5.22 -12.73 9.61
N TYR A 10 -4.25 -12.28 10.42
CA TYR A 10 -2.92 -11.90 9.94
C TYR A 10 -2.19 -13.07 9.27
N PHE A 11 -2.11 -14.25 9.89
CA PHE A 11 -1.43 -15.40 9.27
C PHE A 11 -2.17 -15.91 8.03
N ALA A 12 -3.50 -15.92 8.06
CA ALA A 12 -4.29 -16.25 6.88
C ALA A 12 -4.02 -15.26 5.73
N ALA A 13 -3.83 -13.98 6.03
CA ALA A 13 -3.54 -12.97 5.03
C ALA A 13 -2.14 -13.13 4.41
N LEU A 14 -1.14 -13.50 5.22
CA LEU A 14 0.20 -13.84 4.73
C LEU A 14 0.18 -15.08 3.85
N ASP A 15 -0.59 -16.11 4.22
CA ASP A 15 -0.76 -17.30 3.40
C ASP A 15 -1.35 -16.94 2.03
N ARG A 16 -2.42 -16.12 2.00
CA ARG A 16 -2.97 -15.57 0.75
C ARG A 16 -1.95 -14.74 -0.03
N ALA A 17 -0.97 -14.11 0.63
CA ALA A 17 0.09 -13.33 0.00
C ALA A 17 1.29 -14.17 -0.49
N GLY A 18 1.24 -15.50 -0.36
CA GLY A 18 2.34 -16.40 -0.72
C GLY A 18 3.47 -16.42 0.32
N GLY A 19 3.14 -16.19 1.59
CA GLY A 19 4.09 -16.14 2.70
C GLY A 19 4.86 -14.83 2.81
N GLU A 20 4.62 -13.86 1.92
CA GLU A 20 5.28 -12.55 1.95
C GLU A 20 4.45 -11.49 2.66
N ASP A 21 5.09 -10.76 3.57
CA ASP A 21 4.50 -9.59 4.19
C ASP A 21 4.65 -8.34 3.32
N ARG A 22 3.81 -8.26 2.29
CA ARG A 22 3.82 -7.16 1.31
C ARG A 22 2.41 -6.75 0.95
N CYS A 23 2.25 -5.47 0.61
CA CYS A 23 1.05 -4.99 -0.03
C CYS A 23 0.79 -5.76 -1.31
N TYR A 24 -0.42 -6.28 -1.46
CA TYR A 24 -0.85 -7.02 -2.65
C TYR A 24 -0.73 -6.19 -3.92
N LEU A 25 -1.06 -4.89 -3.83
CA LEU A 25 -1.14 -3.98 -4.98
C LEU A 25 0.23 -3.42 -5.36
N CYS A 26 0.96 -2.81 -4.41
CA CYS A 26 2.22 -2.12 -4.72
C CYS A 26 3.48 -2.87 -4.29
N ARG A 27 3.36 -4.07 -3.70
CA ARG A 27 4.47 -4.94 -3.25
C ARG A 27 5.42 -4.36 -2.19
N ARG A 28 5.17 -3.15 -1.71
CA ARG A 28 5.90 -2.56 -0.58
C ARG A 28 5.67 -3.35 0.71
N THR A 29 6.73 -3.49 1.48
CA THR A 29 6.75 -3.96 2.88
C THR A 29 6.19 -2.90 3.82
N PRO A 30 5.80 -3.25 5.05
CA PRO A 30 5.37 -2.25 6.04
C PRO A 30 6.43 -1.19 6.32
N ALA A 31 7.72 -1.56 6.34
CA ALA A 31 8.83 -0.62 6.57
C ALA A 31 8.90 0.44 5.47
N GLU A 32 8.79 0.05 4.20
CA GLU A 32 8.77 0.99 3.07
C GLU A 32 7.53 1.91 3.11
N VAL A 33 6.40 1.42 3.63
CA VAL A 33 5.18 2.23 3.80
C VAL A 33 5.33 3.22 4.96
N LYS A 34 5.91 2.83 6.10
CA LYS A 34 6.22 3.75 7.20
C LYS A 34 7.16 4.87 6.73
N LEU A 35 8.20 4.50 5.98
CA LEU A 35 9.13 5.46 5.39
C LEU A 35 8.43 6.45 4.46
N PHE A 36 7.47 5.98 3.65
CA PHE A 36 6.66 6.85 2.79
C PHE A 36 5.90 7.91 3.59
N PHE A 37 5.41 7.58 4.79
CA PHE A 37 4.76 8.53 5.69
C PHE A 37 5.72 9.38 6.53
N GLY A 38 7.04 9.22 6.36
CA GLY A 38 8.04 9.96 7.13
C GLY A 38 8.37 9.35 8.49
N PHE A 39 8.17 8.04 8.66
CA PHE A 39 8.49 7.29 9.87
C PHE A 39 9.65 6.31 9.63
N GLY A 40 10.44 6.05 10.68
CA GLY A 40 11.42 4.97 10.70
C GLY A 40 10.77 3.58 10.72
N GLU A 41 11.58 2.53 10.62
CA GLU A 41 11.08 1.14 10.63
C GLU A 41 10.35 0.78 11.93
N ASP A 42 10.85 1.31 13.04
CA ASP A 42 10.27 1.18 14.38
C ASP A 42 8.93 1.93 14.52
N GLY A 43 8.56 2.76 13.55
CA GLY A 43 7.34 3.57 13.57
C GLY A 43 7.51 4.91 14.27
N THR A 44 8.74 5.33 14.58
CA THR A 44 9.01 6.67 15.12
C THR A 44 9.05 7.71 14.00
N PRO A 45 8.53 8.94 14.19
CA PRO A 45 8.64 10.00 13.20
C PRO A 45 10.11 10.38 12.93
N LEU A 46 10.49 10.53 11.66
CA LEU A 46 11.85 10.94 11.27
C LEU A 46 12.08 12.45 11.48
N ASP A 47 11.03 13.26 11.44
CA ASP A 47 11.09 14.72 11.60
C ASP A 47 9.77 15.26 12.19
N SER A 48 9.52 14.94 13.47
CA SER A 48 8.27 15.28 14.17
C SER A 48 7.97 16.79 14.23
N GLU A 49 9.00 17.62 14.39
CA GLU A 49 8.88 19.08 14.46
C GLU A 49 8.49 19.71 13.11
N LYS A 50 8.96 19.17 11.98
CA LYS A 50 8.66 19.73 10.66
C LYS A 50 7.23 19.47 10.18
N PHE A 51 6.62 18.36 10.61
CA PHE A 51 5.30 17.96 10.14
C PHE A 51 4.17 18.23 11.15
N GLY A 52 4.50 18.80 12.32
CA GLY A 52 3.50 19.09 13.38
C GLY A 52 2.81 17.81 13.87
N ILE A 53 3.49 16.67 13.77
CA ILE A 53 2.98 15.36 14.16
C ILE A 53 3.25 15.25 15.67
N GLU A 54 2.18 15.30 16.49
CA GLU A 54 2.26 14.87 17.89
C GLU A 54 2.86 13.46 17.96
N ASP A 55 3.50 13.10 19.07
CA ASP A 55 4.27 11.87 19.32
C ASP A 55 3.47 10.57 19.07
N ILE A 56 3.16 10.28 17.81
CA ILE A 56 2.37 9.16 17.33
C ILE A 56 3.36 8.13 16.82
N THR A 57 3.32 6.92 17.40
CA THR A 57 4.08 5.77 16.90
C THR A 57 3.18 4.94 16.00
N LEU A 58 3.61 4.65 14.78
CA LEU A 58 2.87 3.77 13.86
C LEU A 58 3.23 2.30 14.10
N GLU A 59 2.25 1.52 14.52
CA GLU A 59 2.34 0.07 14.58
C GLU A 59 2.17 -0.56 13.19
N ARG A 60 2.49 -1.85 13.09
CA ARG A 60 2.42 -2.57 11.81
C ARG A 60 0.99 -2.69 11.28
N GLN A 61 0.01 -2.82 12.17
CA GLN A 61 -1.40 -2.91 11.78
C GLN A 61 -1.95 -1.56 11.33
N ASP A 62 -1.31 -0.44 11.70
CA ASP A 62 -1.73 0.90 11.29
C ASP A 62 -1.41 1.18 9.82
N VAL A 63 -0.43 0.47 9.25
CA VAL A 63 0.03 0.67 7.88
C VAL A 63 -0.40 -0.42 6.90
N MET A 64 -0.94 -1.53 7.40
CA MET A 64 -1.36 -2.70 6.61
C MET A 64 -2.70 -3.26 7.06
N SER A 65 -3.64 -3.39 6.14
CA SER A 65 -4.90 -4.10 6.35
C SER A 65 -4.75 -5.58 6.02
N TYR A 66 -4.95 -6.46 7.01
CA TYR A 66 -4.90 -7.92 6.85
C TYR A 66 -6.29 -8.59 6.86
N LEU A 67 -7.34 -7.83 7.16
CA LEU A 67 -8.71 -8.36 7.30
C LEU A 67 -9.41 -8.60 5.96
N GLY A 68 -8.93 -7.99 4.87
CA GLY A 68 -9.51 -8.12 3.54
C GLY A 68 -9.08 -9.36 2.76
N LEU A 69 -9.50 -9.48 1.50
CA LEU A 69 -9.14 -10.60 0.62
C LEU A 69 -7.63 -10.79 0.45
N ARG A 70 -6.85 -9.71 0.48
CA ARG A 70 -5.38 -9.71 0.42
C ARG A 70 -4.84 -8.58 1.29
N PRO A 71 -3.59 -8.65 1.77
CA PRO A 71 -2.98 -7.53 2.48
C PRO A 71 -2.89 -6.28 1.60
N VAL A 72 -3.36 -5.13 2.07
CA VAL A 72 -3.25 -3.85 1.35
C VAL A 72 -2.70 -2.79 2.28
N CYS A 73 -1.70 -2.03 1.83
CA CYS A 73 -1.13 -0.95 2.63
C CYS A 73 -2.03 0.29 2.67
N ALA A 74 -1.90 1.09 3.72
CA ALA A 74 -2.65 2.33 3.91
C ALA A 74 -2.53 3.30 2.71
N VAL A 75 -1.37 3.38 2.06
CA VAL A 75 -1.19 4.22 0.86
C VAL A 75 -2.08 3.77 -0.29
N CYS A 76 -2.11 2.47 -0.59
CA CYS A 76 -2.96 1.94 -1.66
C CYS A 76 -4.45 2.07 -1.32
N GLN A 77 -4.82 1.89 -0.05
CA GLN A 77 -6.19 2.10 0.42
C GLN A 77 -6.63 3.55 0.23
N LEU A 78 -5.84 4.52 0.71
CA LEU A 78 -6.13 5.95 0.58
C LEU A 78 -6.24 6.38 -0.89
N ASN A 79 -5.34 5.90 -1.75
CA ASN A 79 -5.41 6.19 -3.18
C ASN A 79 -6.69 5.63 -3.82
N HIS A 80 -7.07 4.40 -3.46
CA HIS A 80 -8.32 3.80 -3.95
C HIS A 80 -9.55 4.58 -3.48
N ASP A 81 -9.58 4.96 -2.20
CA ASP A 81 -10.68 5.74 -1.62
C ASP A 81 -10.80 7.12 -2.29
N ALA A 82 -9.68 7.78 -2.58
CA ALA A 82 -9.66 9.04 -3.31
C ALA A 82 -10.22 8.91 -4.74
N LEU A 83 -9.76 7.91 -5.50
CA LEU A 83 -10.27 7.64 -6.85
C LEU A 83 -11.78 7.37 -6.83
N PHE A 84 -12.25 6.60 -5.85
CA PHE A 84 -13.67 6.30 -5.71
C PHE A 84 -14.48 7.55 -5.33
N ALA A 85 -13.98 8.38 -4.41
CA ALA A 85 -14.62 9.64 -4.03
C ALA A 85 -14.71 10.64 -5.20
N MET A 86 -13.77 10.57 -6.15
CA MET A 86 -13.78 11.37 -7.37
C MET A 86 -14.66 10.77 -8.49
N GLY A 87 -15.22 9.58 -8.30
CA GLY A 87 -16.03 8.90 -9.32
C GLY A 87 -15.21 8.29 -10.47
N GLU A 88 -13.92 8.07 -10.29
CA GLU A 88 -13.00 7.62 -11.35
C GLU A 88 -12.92 6.09 -11.50
N HIS A 89 -13.92 5.35 -11.01
CA HIS A 89 -13.90 3.89 -11.00
C HIS A 89 -13.70 3.28 -12.40
N GLU A 90 -14.43 3.78 -13.41
CA GLU A 90 -14.29 3.30 -14.79
C GLU A 90 -12.91 3.59 -15.39
N VAL A 91 -12.29 4.71 -15.01
CA VAL A 91 -10.94 5.07 -15.44
C VAL A 91 -9.93 4.10 -14.83
N LEU A 92 -10.05 3.81 -13.53
CA LEU A 92 -9.20 2.84 -12.85
C LEU A 92 -9.25 1.45 -13.50
N GLU A 93 -10.44 0.96 -13.84
CA GLU A 93 -10.59 -0.33 -14.55
C GLU A 93 -9.96 -0.32 -15.95
N ARG A 94 -10.00 0.82 -16.65
CA ARG A 94 -9.36 0.96 -17.96
C ARG A 94 -7.85 0.99 -17.83
N VAL A 95 -7.32 1.76 -16.87
CA VAL A 95 -5.87 1.81 -16.57
C VAL A 95 -5.35 0.42 -16.21
N ALA A 96 -6.07 -0.34 -15.37
CA ALA A 96 -5.69 -1.71 -15.03
C ALA A 96 -5.59 -2.62 -16.28
N ARG A 97 -6.54 -2.52 -17.21
CA ARG A 97 -6.50 -3.25 -18.49
C ARG A 97 -5.36 -2.82 -19.38
N GLU A 98 -5.02 -1.54 -19.42
CA GLU A 98 -3.86 -1.05 -20.17
C GLU A 98 -2.56 -1.58 -19.58
N MET A 99 -2.44 -1.59 -18.25
CA MET A 99 -1.28 -2.19 -17.57
C MET A 99 -1.13 -3.69 -17.87
N GLU A 100 -2.24 -4.42 -18.00
CA GLU A 100 -2.23 -5.85 -18.29
C GLU A 100 -1.92 -6.16 -19.77
N HIS A 101 -2.49 -5.40 -20.70
CA HIS A 101 -2.50 -5.77 -22.12
C HIS A 101 -1.65 -4.87 -23.02
N LYS A 102 -1.28 -3.68 -22.56
CA LYS A 102 -0.55 -2.66 -23.34
C LYS A 102 0.71 -2.18 -22.63
N ARG A 103 1.32 -3.04 -21.81
CA ARG A 103 2.49 -2.69 -20.98
C ARG A 103 3.57 -1.94 -21.74
N GLU A 104 3.90 -2.37 -22.96
CA GLU A 104 4.97 -1.77 -23.78
C GLU A 104 4.64 -0.36 -24.26
N ASP A 105 3.36 0.00 -24.38
CA ASP A 105 2.91 1.32 -24.83
C ASP A 105 2.91 2.36 -23.69
N LEU A 106 3.03 1.91 -22.43
CA LEU A 106 2.91 2.77 -21.23
C LEU A 106 4.23 3.37 -20.77
N TRP A 107 5.36 2.91 -21.32
CA TRP A 107 6.67 3.44 -21.01
C TRP A 107 7.15 4.35 -22.14
N PRO A 108 7.98 5.37 -21.84
CA PRO A 108 8.62 6.15 -22.88
C PRO A 108 9.30 5.22 -23.89
N GLY A 109 9.03 5.42 -25.18
CA GLY A 109 9.73 4.72 -26.24
C GLY A 109 11.23 5.00 -26.19
N PRO A 110 12.06 4.19 -26.87
CA PRO A 110 13.47 4.52 -27.02
C PRO A 110 13.59 5.93 -27.58
N GLU A 111 14.41 6.78 -26.95
CA GLU A 111 14.65 8.15 -27.42
C GLU A 111 14.95 8.10 -28.91
N SER A 112 14.12 8.74 -29.74
CA SER A 112 14.42 8.93 -31.14
C SER A 112 15.70 9.75 -31.20
N SER A 113 16.79 9.10 -31.57
CA SER A 113 18.09 9.76 -31.74
C SER A 113 17.99 10.65 -32.98
N ASP A 114 17.64 11.92 -32.78
CA ASP A 114 17.85 13.01 -33.74
C ASP A 114 19.16 13.76 -33.42
#